data_AF-A0AAQ2Y315-F1
#
_entry.id   AF-A0AAQ2Y315-F1
#
_cell.length_a   1.000
_cell.length_b   1.000
_cell.length_c   1.000
_cell.angle_alpha   90.00
_cell.angle_beta   90.00
_cell.angle_gamma   90.00
#
_symmetry.space_group_name_H-M   'P 1'
#
loop_
_entity.id
_entity.type
_entity.pdbx_description
1 polymer ?
#
loop_
_entity_poly.entity_id
_entity_poly.type
_entity_poly.pdbx_seq_one_letter_code
_entity_poly.pdbx_strand_id
1 'polypeptide(L)'
;MKARNALLILLTSTIGFNAYAITDASKIGANAGAMSYCYDHIASSKDKSKYRLLKLKTLEEYQDLDSGDRARALVMKKAAEDGDYLGDPLDKSRCNSLRKMLFVKY
;
A
#
# COMPACT_ATOMS: atom_id res chain seq x y z
N MET A 1 16.32 -35.02 -49.27
CA MET A 1 16.97 -34.21 -48.22
C MET A 1 16.54 -32.75 -48.43
N LYS A 2 16.01 -31.95 -47.53
CA LYS A 2 15.55 -32.05 -46.13
C LYS A 2 14.72 -30.76 -45.95
N ALA A 3 13.39 -30.84 -45.85
CA ALA A 3 12.57 -29.67 -45.53
C ALA A 3 12.87 -29.26 -44.09
N ARG A 4 13.34 -28.03 -43.88
CA ARG A 4 13.60 -27.48 -42.55
C ARG A 4 12.48 -26.50 -42.22
N ASN A 5 11.48 -27.03 -41.50
CA ASN A 5 10.52 -26.25 -40.73
C ASN A 5 11.28 -25.35 -39.76
N ALA A 6 11.20 -24.03 -39.94
CA ALA A 6 11.59 -23.06 -38.94
C ALA A 6 10.34 -22.72 -38.09
N LEU A 7 10.11 -23.54 -37.06
CA LEU A 7 9.14 -23.21 -36.00
C LEU A 7 9.79 -22.14 -35.10
N LEU A 8 9.47 -20.88 -35.35
CA LEU A 8 9.84 -19.76 -34.48
C LEU A 8 8.94 -19.80 -33.24
N ILE A 9 9.42 -20.43 -32.17
CA ILE A 9 8.76 -20.42 -30.87
C ILE A 9 8.98 -19.03 -30.25
N LEU A 10 7.92 -18.21 -30.26
CA LEU A 10 7.82 -16.98 -29.48
C LEU A 10 7.82 -17.36 -27.99
N LEU A 11 9.00 -17.31 -27.36
CA LEU A 11 9.14 -17.24 -25.90
C LEU A 11 8.74 -15.82 -25.45
N THR A 12 7.44 -15.55 -25.40
CA THR A 12 6.93 -14.43 -24.61
C THR A 12 7.04 -14.84 -23.15
N SER A 13 8.18 -14.52 -22.54
CA SER A 13 8.34 -14.51 -21.09
C SER A 13 7.40 -13.45 -20.55
N THR A 14 6.13 -13.80 -20.32
CA THR A 14 5.30 -13.03 -19.40
C THR A 14 5.93 -13.21 -18.03
N ILE A 15 6.88 -12.34 -17.70
CA ILE A 15 7.27 -12.08 -16.33
C ILE A 15 5.98 -11.59 -15.69
N GLY A 16 5.21 -12.53 -15.15
CA GLY A 16 4.10 -12.21 -14.29
C GLY A 16 4.70 -11.40 -13.17
N PHE A 17 4.45 -10.10 -13.18
CA PHE A 17 4.53 -9.31 -11.97
C PHE A 17 3.73 -10.11 -10.96
N ASN A 18 4.42 -10.72 -10.00
CA ASN A 18 3.77 -11.24 -8.82
C ASN A 18 3.08 -10.02 -8.23
N ALA A 19 1.81 -9.82 -8.55
CA ALA A 19 0.94 -8.97 -7.77
C ALA A 19 1.10 -9.54 -6.37
N TYR A 20 1.95 -8.90 -5.55
CA TYR A 20 2.09 -9.24 -4.15
C TYR A 20 0.66 -9.39 -3.67
N ALA A 21 0.26 -10.60 -3.31
CA ALA A 21 -1.12 -10.84 -2.92
C ALA A 21 -1.38 -9.89 -1.76
N ILE A 22 -2.16 -8.82 -2.00
CA ILE A 22 -2.37 -7.77 -1.02
C ILE A 22 -3.17 -8.41 0.11
N THR A 23 -2.46 -8.85 1.15
CA THR A 23 -3.06 -9.46 2.33
C THR A 23 -3.70 -8.41 3.21
N ASP A 24 -4.54 -8.82 4.15
CA ASP A 24 -5.11 -7.86 5.11
C ASP A 24 -4.03 -7.22 5.99
N ALA A 25 -2.99 -7.98 6.37
CA ALA A 25 -1.79 -7.43 7.00
C ALA A 25 -1.10 -6.37 6.13
N SER A 26 -0.98 -6.62 4.82
CA SER A 26 -0.43 -5.66 3.86
C SER A 26 -1.23 -4.35 3.85
N LYS A 27 -2.56 -4.42 3.87
CA LYS A 27 -3.44 -3.24 3.95
C LYS A 27 -3.31 -2.50 5.28
N ILE A 28 -3.21 -3.22 6.40
CA ILE A 28 -2.99 -2.60 7.72
C ILE A 28 -1.68 -1.80 7.71
N GLY A 29 -0.60 -2.39 7.20
CA GLY A 29 0.67 -1.69 7.00
C GLY A 29 0.54 -0.46 6.11
N ALA A 30 -0.05 -0.61 4.92
CA ALA A 30 -0.26 0.49 3.98
C ALA A 30 -1.09 1.63 4.59
N ASN A 31 -2.14 1.32 5.36
CA ASN A 31 -2.97 2.32 6.05
C ASN A 31 -2.15 3.11 7.07
N ALA A 32 -1.33 2.42 7.88
CA ALA A 32 -0.46 3.06 8.86
C ALA A 32 0.55 4.00 8.20
N GLY A 33 1.19 3.55 7.12
CA GLY A 33 2.14 4.38 6.38
C GLY A 33 1.46 5.57 5.71
N ALA A 34 0.33 5.33 5.04
CA ALA A 34 -0.43 6.37 4.37
C ALA A 34 -0.93 7.44 5.33
N MET A 35 -1.42 7.09 6.52
CA MET A 35 -1.87 8.08 7.50
C MET A 35 -0.70 8.89 8.06
N SER A 36 0.50 8.31 8.14
CA SER A 36 1.71 9.09 8.43
C SER A 36 2.01 10.09 7.31
N TYR A 37 2.15 9.62 6.06
CA TYR A 37 2.45 10.47 4.91
C TYR A 37 1.41 11.58 4.73
N CYS A 38 0.12 11.24 4.74
CA CYS A 38 -0.95 12.21 4.56
C CYS A 38 -0.96 13.26 5.69
N TYR A 39 -0.63 12.89 6.93
CA TYR A 39 -0.51 13.84 8.04
C TYR A 39 0.67 14.82 7.85
N ASP A 40 1.82 14.31 7.43
CA ASP A 40 3.06 15.08 7.33
C ASP A 40 3.10 15.98 6.07
N HIS A 41 2.52 15.51 4.94
CA HIS A 41 2.66 16.17 3.64
C HIS A 41 1.39 16.80 3.07
N ILE A 42 0.20 16.28 3.41
CA ILE A 42 -1.06 16.65 2.71
C ILE A 42 -2.06 17.35 3.65
N ALA A 43 -2.06 17.04 4.94
CA ALA A 43 -3.07 17.50 5.88
C ALA A 43 -3.04 19.03 6.02
N SER A 44 -4.17 19.66 5.69
CA SER A 44 -4.39 21.07 6.01
C SER A 44 -4.62 21.27 7.51
N SER A 45 -4.45 22.49 8.01
CA SER A 45 -4.69 22.81 9.42
C SER A 45 -6.08 22.40 9.92
N LYS A 46 -7.11 22.43 9.05
CA LYS A 46 -8.49 22.05 9.39
C LYS A 46 -8.68 20.54 9.60
N ASP A 47 -7.86 19.71 8.96
CA ASP A 47 -7.97 18.25 9.03
C ASP A 47 -6.83 17.59 9.80
N LYS A 48 -5.85 18.38 10.28
CA LYS A 48 -4.64 17.88 10.93
C LYS A 48 -4.93 17.03 12.18
N SER A 49 -5.94 17.40 12.97
CA SER A 49 -6.37 16.61 14.12
C SER A 49 -6.95 15.24 13.72
N LYS A 50 -7.72 15.18 12.64
CA LYS A 50 -8.31 13.93 12.12
C LYS A 50 -7.23 13.00 11.60
N TYR A 51 -6.29 13.52 10.80
CA TYR A 51 -5.15 12.72 10.34
C TYR A 51 -4.26 12.28 11.51
N ARG A 52 -4.06 13.11 12.55
CA ARG A 52 -3.31 12.71 13.75
C ARG A 52 -3.97 11.54 14.46
N LEU A 53 -5.29 11.57 14.64
CA LEU A 53 -6.04 10.45 15.23
C LEU A 53 -5.87 9.17 14.40
N LEU A 54 -6.08 9.25 13.09
CA LEU A 54 -5.95 8.10 12.20
C LEU A 54 -4.52 7.56 12.14
N LYS A 55 -3.50 8.43 12.16
CA LYS A 55 -2.08 8.03 12.25
C LYS A 55 -1.82 7.20 13.51
N LEU A 56 -2.40 7.57 14.65
CA LEU A 56 -2.27 6.80 15.89
C LEU A 56 -3.05 5.47 15.81
N LYS A 57 -4.32 5.50 15.40
CA LYS A 57 -5.18 4.30 15.35
C LYS A 57 -4.69 3.23 14.37
N THR A 58 -4.22 3.65 13.20
CA THR A 58 -3.63 2.74 12.22
C THR A 58 -2.28 2.20 12.66
N LEU A 59 -1.50 2.99 13.41
CA LEU A 59 -0.25 2.51 14.01
C LEU A 59 -0.50 1.48 15.12
N GLU A 60 -1.49 1.70 15.98
CA GLU A 60 -1.94 0.73 16.99
C GLU A 60 -2.33 -0.60 16.32
N GLU A 61 -3.20 -0.57 15.31
CA GLU A 61 -3.60 -1.78 14.59
C GLU A 61 -2.42 -2.51 13.91
N TYR A 62 -1.44 -1.75 13.39
CA TYR A 62 -0.21 -2.34 12.87
C TYR A 62 0.64 -3.01 13.96
N GLN A 63 0.70 -2.42 15.15
CA GLN A 63 1.49 -2.96 16.27
C GLN A 63 0.87 -4.24 16.84
N ASP A 64 -0.46 -4.34 16.81
CA ASP A 64 -1.24 -5.49 17.27
C ASP A 64 -1.15 -6.72 16.34
N LEU A 65 -0.54 -6.57 15.16
CA LEU A 65 -0.26 -7.71 14.28
C LEU A 65 0.74 -8.68 14.91
N ASP A 66 0.48 -9.98 14.71
CA ASP A 66 1.45 -11.04 14.98
C ASP A 66 2.75 -10.81 14.21
N SER A 67 3.87 -11.29 14.76
CA SER A 67 5.22 -10.99 14.25
C SER A 67 5.41 -11.24 12.75
N GLY A 68 4.89 -12.35 12.22
CA GLY A 68 4.99 -12.71 10.80
C GLY A 68 4.19 -11.77 9.90
N ASP A 69 2.97 -11.43 10.29
CA ASP A 69 2.12 -10.51 9.52
C ASP A 69 2.60 -9.07 9.64
N ARG A 70 3.12 -8.67 10.80
CA ARG A 70 3.76 -7.36 11.00
C ARG A 70 4.98 -7.17 10.11
N ALA A 71 5.77 -8.23 9.89
CA ALA A 71 6.91 -8.20 8.97
C ALA A 71 6.46 -7.98 7.51
N ARG A 72 5.37 -8.63 7.09
CA ARG A 72 4.78 -8.41 5.75
C ARG A 72 4.21 -7.00 5.61
N ALA A 73 3.45 -6.57 6.61
CA ALA A 73 2.85 -5.24 6.68
C ALA A 73 3.91 -4.13 6.66
N LEU A 74 5.10 -4.37 7.22
CA LEU A 74 6.18 -3.39 7.27
C LEU A 74 6.58 -2.90 5.87
N VAL A 75 6.65 -3.79 4.88
CA VAL A 75 7.03 -3.43 3.51
C VAL A 75 6.04 -2.41 2.94
N MET A 76 4.74 -2.66 3.10
CA MET A 76 3.68 -1.79 2.59
C MET A 76 3.55 -0.50 3.40
N LYS A 77 3.83 -0.56 4.71
CA LYS A 77 3.94 0.63 5.55
C LYS A 77 5.04 1.56 5.06
N LYS A 78 6.22 1.02 4.73
CA LYS A 78 7.33 1.82 4.20
C LYS A 78 7.04 2.43 2.84
N ALA A 79 6.51 1.64 1.90
CA ALA A 79 6.07 2.18 0.61
C ALA A 79 5.09 3.35 0.78
N ALA A 80 4.10 3.22 1.66
CA ALA A 80 3.10 4.27 1.89
C ALA A 80 3.64 5.47 2.68
N GLU A 81 4.62 5.29 3.57
CA GLU A 81 5.38 6.40 4.17
C GLU A 81 6.15 7.21 3.12
N ASP A 82 6.58 6.56 2.04
CA ASP A 82 7.29 7.18 0.90
C ASP A 82 6.32 7.71 -0.18
N GLY A 83 5.01 7.64 0.06
CA GLY A 83 3.99 8.18 -0.84
C GLY A 83 3.40 7.18 -1.83
N ASP A 84 3.73 5.88 -1.75
CA ASP A 84 3.13 4.82 -2.57
C ASP A 84 2.16 3.95 -1.74
N TYR A 85 0.86 4.11 -2.00
CA TYR A 85 -0.18 3.31 -1.38
C TYR A 85 -0.65 2.19 -2.31
N LEU A 86 -0.13 0.98 -2.07
CA LEU A 86 -0.51 -0.25 -2.77
C LEU A 86 -0.26 -0.21 -4.30
N GLY A 87 0.80 0.47 -4.72
CA GLY A 87 1.21 0.60 -6.13
C GLY A 87 0.74 1.88 -6.80
N ASP A 88 0.06 2.76 -6.06
CA ASP A 88 -0.49 4.01 -6.54
C ASP A 88 -0.03 5.20 -5.67
N PRO A 89 0.25 6.37 -6.25
CA PRO A 89 0.71 7.53 -5.50
C PRO A 89 -0.36 8.10 -4.53
N LEU A 90 0.10 8.55 -3.37
CA LEU A 90 -0.69 9.30 -2.39
C LEU A 90 -0.76 10.78 -2.77
N ASP A 91 -1.81 11.13 -3.50
CA ASP A 91 -2.19 12.52 -3.75
C ASP A 91 -3.22 13.05 -2.72
N LYS A 92 -3.57 14.33 -2.86
CA LYS A 92 -4.56 14.98 -2.00
C LYS A 92 -5.93 14.31 -2.02
N SER A 93 -6.37 13.83 -3.19
CA SER A 93 -7.66 13.17 -3.37
C SER A 93 -7.68 11.82 -2.65
N ARG A 94 -6.63 11.02 -2.86
CA ARG A 94 -6.48 9.70 -2.27
C ARG A 94 -6.32 9.78 -0.75
N CYS A 95 -5.50 10.69 -0.23
CA CYS A 95 -5.41 10.95 1.21
C CYS A 95 -6.78 11.30 1.82
N ASN A 96 -7.56 12.15 1.15
CA ASN A 96 -8.90 12.51 1.62
C ASN A 96 -9.88 11.33 1.60
N SER A 97 -9.82 10.49 0.56
CA SER A 97 -10.64 9.28 0.45
C SER A 97 -10.27 8.26 1.53
N LEU A 98 -8.98 8.01 1.75
CA LEU A 98 -8.50 7.13 2.81
C LEU A 98 -8.91 7.65 4.19
N ARG A 99 -8.76 8.96 4.45
CA ARG A 99 -9.20 9.59 5.69
C ARG A 99 -10.67 9.32 5.95
N LYS A 100 -11.55 9.50 4.95
CA LYS A 100 -13.00 9.27 5.10
C LYS A 100 -13.31 7.81 5.39
N MET A 101 -12.69 6.89 4.64
CA MET A 101 -12.91 5.46 4.81
C MET A 101 -12.43 4.96 6.18
N LEU A 102 -11.22 5.33 6.58
CA LEU A 102 -10.65 4.92 7.87
C LEU A 102 -11.35 5.57 9.06
N PHE A 103 -11.91 6.77 8.92
CA PHE A 103 -12.68 7.41 9.98
C PHE A 103 -14.05 6.74 10.23
N VAL A 104 -14.55 5.93 9.30
CA VAL A 104 -15.73 5.09 9.55
C VAL A 104 -15.33 3.81 10.30
N LYS A 105 -14.08 3.37 10.15
CA LYS A 105 -13.56 2.14 10.77
C LYS A 105 -13.22 2.32 12.26
N TYR A 106 -12.72 3.49 12.67
CA TYR A 106 -12.29 3.80 14.04
C TYR A 106 -13.14 4.90 14.68
#